data_AF-A0A5J6U9U3-F1
#
_entry.id   AF-A0A5J6U9U3-F1
#
_cell.length_a   1.000
_cell.length_b   1.000
_cell.length_c   1.000
_cell.angle_alpha   90.00
_cell.angle_beta   90.00
_cell.angle_gamma   90.00
#
_symmetry.space_group_name_H-M   'P 1'
#
loop_
_entity.id
_entity.type
_entity.pdbx_description
1 polymer ?
#
loop_
_entity_poly.entity_id
_entity_poly.type
_entity_poly.pdbx_seq_one_letter_code
_entity_poly.pdbx_strand_id
1 'polypeptide(L)'
;MATTSAPLPEGVIKVDGMLWKPKPGATATAEEFTAARTSFREINRDGRWNPWVLDERRAELDEAMAIMDQWTRAEPGHRRLTMKQMEARWEREDRRLERERAAADKQREARKKHYDPERAQARLSLLEDQSFFEHLQTELVAFRDGSRSPGMESIKRQKEMAELETKIESAQKSVKRLEAEVGDPEEVIDENGWLPSERRDDLLLQYKYDREFAVRDLRKQLAELQSAYKASKDRKERSDLRSKISISQRKIDDLLAVPELAAEQMCSECATPMFKHGWVTPPYDGPCPAWPGWAKQIQRAREILRTAAEANKRDKKPPVPPPPKPEPLAIIPSGLPIAEITARLTELQKQFPDAEVRRGRANRWELWPAKR
;
A
#
# COMPACT_ATOMS: atom_id res chain seq x y z
N MET A 1 -39.45 -33.58 -16.43
CA MET A 1 -39.68 -33.36 -17.87
C MET A 1 -38.33 -33.43 -18.56
N ALA A 2 -38.06 -34.47 -19.34
CA ALA A 2 -36.82 -34.62 -20.07
C ALA A 2 -36.82 -33.66 -21.26
N THR A 3 -35.95 -32.65 -21.26
CA THR A 3 -35.73 -31.77 -22.41
C THR A 3 -35.02 -32.60 -23.49
N THR A 4 -35.79 -33.06 -24.46
CA THR A 4 -35.29 -33.66 -25.69
C THR A 4 -34.46 -32.59 -26.41
N SER A 5 -33.14 -32.62 -26.23
CA SER A 5 -32.21 -31.79 -27.00
C SER A 5 -32.26 -32.27 -28.44
N ALA A 6 -32.94 -31.52 -29.32
CA ALA A 6 -32.79 -31.71 -30.75
C ALA A 6 -31.28 -31.71 -31.09
N PRO A 7 -30.79 -32.61 -31.95
CA PRO A 7 -29.39 -32.64 -32.35
C PRO A 7 -29.04 -31.30 -33.01
N LEU A 8 -27.91 -30.71 -32.58
CA LEU A 8 -27.43 -29.46 -33.16
C LEU A 8 -27.07 -29.68 -34.64
N PRO A 9 -27.26 -28.67 -35.51
CA PRO A 9 -26.82 -28.75 -36.90
C PRO A 9 -25.32 -29.05 -36.99
N GLU A 10 -24.91 -29.74 -38.05
CA GLU A 10 -23.50 -30.09 -38.28
C GLU A 10 -22.61 -28.83 -38.27
N GLY A 11 -21.48 -28.91 -37.56
CA GLY A 11 -20.56 -27.78 -37.37
C GLY A 11 -21.03 -26.69 -36.38
N VAL A 12 -22.17 -26.87 -35.71
CA VAL A 12 -22.66 -25.96 -34.66
C VAL A 12 -22.31 -26.49 -33.27
N ILE A 13 -21.73 -25.64 -32.44
CA ILE A 13 -21.41 -25.93 -31.04
C ILE A 13 -22.18 -25.00 -30.10
N LYS A 14 -22.38 -25.45 -28.86
CA LYS A 14 -22.98 -24.64 -27.78
C LYS A 14 -21.91 -24.27 -26.76
N VAL A 15 -21.67 -22.98 -26.59
CA VAL A 15 -20.70 -22.44 -25.62
C VAL A 15 -21.39 -21.32 -24.83
N ASP A 16 -21.38 -21.39 -23.50
CA ASP A 16 -22.03 -20.43 -22.60
C ASP A 16 -23.53 -20.19 -22.89
N GLY A 17 -24.25 -21.26 -23.27
CA GLY A 17 -25.67 -21.15 -23.61
C GLY A 17 -25.96 -20.57 -25.01
N MET A 18 -24.92 -20.22 -25.77
CA MET A 18 -25.02 -19.59 -27.08
C MET A 18 -24.57 -20.56 -28.18
N LEU A 19 -25.22 -20.51 -29.34
CA LEU A 19 -24.85 -21.36 -30.50
C LEU A 19 -23.84 -20.65 -31.39
N TRP A 20 -22.81 -21.38 -31.81
CA TRP A 20 -21.71 -20.88 -32.62
C TRP A 20 -21.41 -21.81 -33.79
N LYS A 21 -20.96 -21.24 -34.90
CA LYS A 21 -20.47 -21.99 -36.06
C LYS A 21 -19.22 -21.31 -36.65
N PRO A 22 -18.31 -22.07 -37.26
CA PRO A 22 -17.16 -21.50 -37.94
C PRO A 22 -17.60 -20.68 -39.16
N LYS A 23 -16.88 -19.60 -39.45
CA LYS A 23 -17.03 -18.86 -40.71
C LYS A 23 -16.40 -19.67 -41.85
N PRO A 24 -16.80 -19.43 -43.11
CA PRO A 24 -16.09 -20.00 -44.26
C PRO A 24 -14.59 -19.65 -44.20
N GLY A 25 -13.72 -20.66 -44.33
CA GLY A 25 -12.27 -20.49 -44.27
C GLY A 25 -11.67 -20.42 -42.85
N ALA A 26 -12.47 -20.67 -41.80
CA ALA A 26 -11.94 -20.83 -40.45
C ALA A 26 -10.98 -22.03 -40.38
N THR A 27 -9.82 -21.82 -39.76
CA THR A 27 -8.82 -22.85 -39.48
C THR A 27 -8.87 -23.34 -38.03
N ALA A 28 -9.43 -22.52 -37.13
CA ALA A 28 -9.56 -22.83 -35.72
C ALA A 28 -10.66 -23.86 -35.47
N THR A 29 -10.33 -24.86 -34.66
CA THR A 29 -11.21 -25.92 -34.18
C THR A 29 -12.20 -25.43 -33.12
N ALA A 30 -13.22 -26.24 -32.83
CA ALA A 30 -14.20 -25.96 -31.78
C ALA A 30 -13.56 -25.88 -30.37
N GLU A 31 -12.55 -26.71 -30.12
CA GLU A 31 -11.80 -26.73 -28.86
C GLU A 31 -10.97 -25.45 -28.71
N GLU A 32 -10.24 -25.05 -29.75
CA GLU A 32 -9.49 -23.79 -29.77
C GLU A 32 -10.41 -22.58 -29.59
N PHE A 33 -11.59 -22.56 -30.23
CA PHE A 33 -12.57 -21.50 -30.01
C PHE A 33 -13.07 -21.43 -28.56
N THR A 34 -13.37 -22.60 -27.97
CA THR A 34 -13.85 -22.67 -26.59
C THR A 34 -12.75 -22.21 -25.62
N ALA A 35 -11.51 -22.63 -25.84
CA ALA A 35 -10.35 -22.19 -25.06
C ALA A 35 -10.11 -20.68 -25.21
N ALA A 36 -10.10 -20.16 -26.44
CA ALA A 36 -9.94 -18.74 -26.72
C ALA A 36 -11.01 -17.88 -26.02
N ARG A 37 -12.27 -18.31 -26.04
CA ARG A 37 -13.35 -17.61 -25.35
C ARG A 37 -13.18 -17.63 -23.83
N THR A 38 -12.74 -18.74 -23.25
CA THR A 38 -12.41 -18.84 -21.82
C THR A 38 -11.27 -17.89 -21.47
N SER A 39 -10.14 -17.95 -22.19
CA SER A 39 -9.00 -17.05 -21.99
C SER A 39 -9.38 -15.58 -22.12
N PHE A 40 -10.16 -15.21 -23.13
CA PHE A 40 -10.65 -13.84 -23.32
C PHE A 40 -11.46 -13.38 -22.10
N ARG A 41 -12.37 -14.21 -21.59
CA ARG A 41 -13.19 -13.87 -20.42
C ARG A 41 -12.36 -13.76 -19.15
N GLU A 42 -11.41 -14.66 -18.95
CA GLU A 42 -10.49 -14.63 -17.80
C GLU A 42 -9.61 -13.39 -17.81
N ILE A 43 -8.92 -13.12 -18.92
CA ILE A 43 -8.05 -11.94 -19.07
C ILE A 43 -8.84 -10.65 -18.84
N ASN A 44 -10.04 -10.52 -19.41
CA ASN A 44 -10.87 -9.33 -19.21
C ASN A 44 -11.43 -9.23 -17.79
N ARG A 45 -11.79 -10.35 -17.14
CA ARG A 45 -12.23 -10.35 -15.75
C ARG A 45 -11.08 -9.92 -14.84
N ASP A 46 -9.94 -10.56 -14.95
CA ASP A 46 -8.77 -10.31 -14.12
C ASP A 46 -8.24 -8.88 -14.37
N GLY A 47 -8.29 -8.42 -15.63
CA GLY A 47 -7.95 -7.06 -16.05
C GLY A 47 -8.83 -5.96 -15.45
N ARG A 48 -10.07 -6.26 -15.02
CA ARG A 48 -10.93 -5.27 -14.33
C ARG A 48 -10.37 -4.88 -12.97
N TRP A 49 -9.78 -5.84 -12.25
CA TRP A 49 -9.19 -5.61 -10.92
C TRP A 49 -7.69 -5.35 -10.98
N ASN A 50 -7.00 -5.96 -11.94
CA ASN A 50 -5.57 -5.89 -12.15
C ASN A 50 -5.27 -5.39 -13.57
N PRO A 51 -5.30 -4.07 -13.84
CA PRO A 51 -5.21 -3.53 -15.20
C PRO A 51 -3.96 -3.96 -15.98
N TRP A 52 -2.85 -4.20 -15.29
CA TRP A 52 -1.60 -4.69 -15.90
C TRP A 52 -1.71 -6.10 -16.49
N VAL A 53 -2.71 -6.91 -16.10
CA VAL A 53 -2.95 -8.22 -16.72
C VAL A 53 -3.24 -8.09 -18.21
N LEU A 54 -3.88 -7.00 -18.63
CA LEU A 54 -4.15 -6.73 -20.05
C LEU A 54 -2.87 -6.48 -20.84
N ASP A 55 -1.87 -5.86 -20.21
CA ASP A 55 -0.56 -5.61 -20.83
C ASP A 55 0.30 -6.88 -20.80
N GLU A 56 0.35 -7.57 -19.66
CA GLU A 56 1.14 -8.78 -19.43
C GLU A 56 0.67 -9.96 -20.30
N ARG A 57 -0.65 -10.09 -20.52
CA ARG A 57 -1.27 -11.15 -21.33
C ARG A 57 -1.77 -10.65 -22.68
N ARG A 58 -1.19 -9.55 -23.19
CA ARG A 58 -1.66 -8.92 -24.44
C ARG A 58 -1.64 -9.87 -25.64
N ALA A 59 -0.56 -10.63 -25.78
CA ALA A 59 -0.40 -11.60 -26.88
C ALA A 59 -1.48 -12.70 -26.83
N GLU A 60 -1.74 -13.25 -25.65
CA GLU A 60 -2.81 -14.24 -25.43
C GLU A 60 -4.19 -13.66 -25.75
N LEU A 61 -4.44 -12.39 -25.38
CA LEU A 61 -5.69 -11.70 -25.67
C LEU A 61 -5.89 -11.50 -27.17
N ASP A 62 -4.85 -11.03 -27.88
CA ASP A 62 -4.88 -10.80 -29.32
C ASP A 62 -5.08 -12.12 -30.09
N GLU A 63 -4.41 -13.21 -29.67
CA GLU A 63 -4.61 -14.55 -30.22
C GLU A 63 -6.04 -15.07 -29.98
N ALA A 64 -6.55 -14.94 -28.75
CA ALA A 64 -7.91 -15.33 -28.42
C ALA A 64 -8.94 -14.56 -29.26
N MET A 65 -8.73 -13.26 -29.47
CA MET A 65 -9.57 -12.45 -30.35
C MET A 65 -9.49 -12.93 -31.81
N ALA A 66 -8.30 -13.22 -32.32
CA ALA A 66 -8.12 -13.72 -33.69
C ALA A 66 -8.84 -15.07 -33.92
N ILE A 67 -8.77 -16.00 -32.95
CA ILE A 67 -9.50 -17.27 -33.01
C ILE A 67 -11.02 -17.03 -32.95
N MET A 68 -11.50 -16.21 -32.00
CA MET A 68 -12.92 -15.91 -31.88
C MET A 68 -13.50 -15.23 -33.14
N ASP A 69 -12.70 -14.43 -33.83
CA ASP A 69 -13.08 -13.78 -35.09
C ASP A 69 -13.29 -14.76 -36.24
N GLN A 70 -12.81 -16.01 -36.14
CA GLN A 70 -13.11 -17.05 -37.12
C GLN A 70 -14.50 -17.67 -36.93
N TRP A 71 -15.23 -17.30 -35.87
CA TRP A 71 -16.51 -17.88 -35.50
C TRP A 71 -17.64 -16.85 -35.51
N THR A 72 -18.88 -17.32 -35.67
CA THR A 72 -20.07 -16.47 -35.65
C THR A 72 -21.25 -17.15 -34.94
N ARG A 73 -22.23 -16.33 -34.52
CA ARG A 73 -23.45 -16.81 -33.86
C ARG A 73 -24.30 -17.63 -34.83
N ALA A 74 -24.76 -18.78 -34.38
CA ALA A 74 -25.59 -19.73 -35.12
C ALA A 74 -27.04 -19.78 -34.63
N GLU A 75 -27.40 -18.97 -33.63
CA GLU A 75 -28.77 -18.81 -33.15
C GLU A 75 -29.72 -18.44 -34.31
N PRO A 76 -30.86 -19.14 -34.48
CA PRO A 76 -31.83 -18.81 -35.52
C PRO A 76 -32.30 -17.36 -35.40
N GLY A 77 -32.21 -16.60 -36.50
CA GLY A 77 -32.64 -15.19 -36.53
C GLY A 77 -31.71 -14.20 -35.83
N HIS A 78 -30.52 -14.62 -35.36
CA HIS A 78 -29.56 -13.71 -34.76
C HIS A 78 -29.10 -12.65 -35.77
N ARG A 79 -29.27 -11.39 -35.40
CA ARG A 79 -28.78 -10.23 -36.16
C ARG A 79 -27.93 -9.37 -35.23
N ARG A 80 -26.75 -8.99 -35.70
CA ARG A 80 -25.94 -7.99 -35.00
C ARG A 80 -26.71 -6.67 -34.98
N LEU A 81 -26.66 -5.98 -33.84
CA LEU A 81 -27.23 -4.64 -33.74
C LEU A 81 -26.46 -3.71 -34.69
N THR A 82 -27.18 -2.82 -35.36
CA THR A 82 -26.55 -1.73 -36.12
C THR A 82 -25.94 -0.72 -35.15
N MET A 83 -24.99 0.10 -35.61
CA MET A 83 -24.42 1.19 -34.80
C MET A 83 -25.51 2.10 -34.22
N LYS A 84 -26.48 2.51 -35.04
CA LYS A 84 -27.64 3.30 -34.61
C LYS A 84 -28.47 2.61 -33.51
N GLN A 85 -28.62 1.27 -33.57
CA GLN A 85 -29.32 0.52 -32.53
C GLN A 85 -28.50 0.41 -31.23
N MET A 86 -27.18 0.31 -31.33
CA MET A 86 -26.26 0.34 -30.20
C MET A 86 -26.26 1.71 -29.51
N GLU A 87 -26.14 2.79 -30.27
CA GLU A 87 -26.23 4.18 -29.77
C GLU A 87 -27.56 4.43 -29.06
N ALA A 88 -28.68 4.09 -29.70
CA ALA A 88 -30.00 4.22 -29.07
C ALA A 88 -30.13 3.37 -27.78
N ARG A 89 -29.40 2.26 -27.66
CA ARG A 89 -29.35 1.46 -26.43
C ARG A 89 -28.52 2.15 -25.36
N TRP A 90 -27.34 2.68 -25.69
CA TRP A 90 -26.52 3.45 -24.77
C TRP A 90 -27.25 4.68 -24.25
N GLU A 91 -27.88 5.48 -25.11
CA GLU A 91 -28.65 6.64 -24.66
C GLU A 91 -29.81 6.28 -23.71
N ARG A 92 -30.47 5.12 -23.92
CA ARG A 92 -31.51 4.65 -23.00
C ARG A 92 -30.92 4.32 -21.64
N GLU A 93 -29.75 3.69 -21.63
CA GLU A 93 -29.05 3.33 -20.41
C GLU A 93 -28.53 4.56 -19.69
N ASP A 94 -27.95 5.53 -20.40
CA ASP A 94 -27.49 6.80 -19.84
C ASP A 94 -28.65 7.54 -19.17
N ARG A 95 -29.79 7.68 -19.85
CA ARG A 95 -31.01 8.28 -19.27
C ARG A 95 -31.51 7.51 -18.05
N ARG A 96 -31.36 6.19 -18.00
CA ARG A 96 -31.72 5.37 -16.82
C ARG A 96 -30.80 5.70 -15.65
N LEU A 97 -29.48 5.68 -15.88
CA LEU A 97 -28.46 5.96 -14.87
C LEU A 97 -28.55 7.40 -14.35
N GLU A 98 -28.82 8.38 -15.22
CA GLU A 98 -29.04 9.77 -14.82
C GLU A 98 -30.24 9.92 -13.87
N ARG A 99 -31.35 9.23 -14.16
CA ARG A 99 -32.53 9.23 -13.29
C ARG A 99 -32.24 8.58 -11.94
N GLU A 100 -31.51 7.47 -11.94
CA GLU A 100 -31.11 6.77 -10.71
C GLU A 100 -30.21 7.64 -9.85
N ARG A 101 -29.19 8.29 -10.45
CA ARG A 101 -28.33 9.26 -9.75
C ARG A 101 -29.12 10.43 -9.20
N ALA A 102 -30.00 11.04 -10.01
CA ALA A 102 -30.80 12.17 -9.56
C ALA A 102 -31.75 11.79 -8.40
N ALA A 103 -32.30 10.57 -8.42
CA ALA A 103 -33.12 10.06 -7.33
C ALA A 103 -32.29 9.82 -6.05
N ALA A 104 -31.10 9.22 -6.17
CA ALA A 104 -30.17 9.00 -5.06
C ALA A 104 -29.69 10.33 -4.45
N ASP A 105 -29.30 11.29 -5.30
CA ASP A 105 -28.91 12.64 -4.86
C ASP A 105 -30.04 13.32 -4.10
N LYS A 106 -31.29 13.23 -4.59
CA LYS A 106 -32.45 13.79 -3.90
C LYS A 106 -32.67 13.14 -2.52
N GLN A 107 -32.49 11.83 -2.40
CA GLN A 107 -32.57 11.13 -1.11
C GLN A 107 -31.45 11.57 -0.17
N ARG A 108 -30.21 11.67 -0.67
CA ARG A 108 -29.06 12.15 0.10
C ARG A 108 -29.30 13.56 0.65
N GLU A 109 -29.72 14.50 -0.19
CA GLU A 109 -30.02 15.88 0.25
C GLU A 109 -31.16 15.93 1.28
N ALA A 110 -32.15 15.03 1.18
CA ALA A 110 -33.19 14.93 2.20
C ALA A 110 -32.63 14.41 3.54
N ARG A 111 -31.76 13.38 3.51
CA ARG A 111 -31.13 12.79 4.69
C ARG A 111 -30.22 13.76 5.45
N LYS A 112 -29.54 14.69 4.78
CA LYS A 112 -28.70 15.72 5.44
C LYS A 112 -29.44 16.47 6.56
N LYS A 113 -30.75 16.66 6.44
CA LYS A 113 -31.57 17.34 7.46
C LYS A 113 -31.72 16.54 8.75
N HIS A 114 -31.45 15.25 8.70
CA HIS A 114 -31.52 14.31 9.82
C HIS A 114 -30.12 13.92 10.32
N TYR A 115 -29.08 14.60 9.86
CA TYR A 115 -27.73 14.39 10.37
C TYR A 115 -27.67 14.75 11.86
N ASP A 116 -27.15 13.81 12.65
CA ASP A 116 -26.90 13.96 14.07
C ASP A 116 -25.39 13.77 14.32
N PRO A 117 -24.65 14.85 14.65
CA PRO A 117 -23.22 14.78 14.84
C PRO A 117 -22.82 13.94 16.07
N GLU A 118 -23.64 13.92 17.12
CA GLU A 118 -23.37 13.12 18.32
C GLU A 118 -23.52 11.64 17.99
N ARG A 119 -24.61 11.27 17.31
CA ARG A 119 -24.82 9.88 16.86
C ARG A 119 -23.75 9.41 15.86
N ALA A 120 -23.32 10.27 14.94
CA ALA A 120 -22.22 9.96 14.02
C ALA A 120 -20.90 9.72 14.75
N GLN A 121 -20.58 10.57 15.73
CA GLN A 121 -19.39 10.42 16.57
C GLN A 121 -19.46 9.18 17.47
N ALA A 122 -20.63 8.89 18.05
CA ALA A 122 -20.88 7.69 18.84
C ALA A 122 -20.70 6.42 18.00
N ARG A 123 -21.14 6.43 16.73
CA ARG A 123 -20.90 5.32 15.80
C ARG A 123 -19.41 5.07 15.57
N LEU A 124 -18.62 6.10 15.33
CA LEU A 124 -17.18 5.93 15.14
C LEU A 124 -16.51 5.36 16.39
N SER A 125 -16.94 5.81 17.56
CA SER A 125 -16.49 5.30 18.85
C SER A 125 -16.92 3.84 19.07
N LEU A 126 -18.12 3.47 18.62
CA LEU A 126 -18.62 2.10 18.68
C LEU A 126 -17.76 1.14 17.85
N LEU A 127 -17.46 1.50 16.60
CA LEU A 127 -16.60 0.70 15.73
C LEU A 127 -15.19 0.54 16.31
N GLU A 128 -14.66 1.60 16.91
CA GLU A 128 -13.37 1.59 17.59
C GLU A 128 -13.38 0.63 18.79
N ASP A 129 -14.37 0.77 19.68
CA ASP A 129 -14.50 -0.04 20.89
C ASP A 129 -14.77 -1.52 20.57
N GLN A 130 -15.52 -1.81 19.50
CA GLN A 130 -15.72 -3.18 19.00
C GLN A 130 -14.39 -3.79 18.53
N SER A 131 -13.61 -3.07 17.73
CA SER A 131 -12.30 -3.54 17.27
C SER A 131 -11.32 -3.73 18.44
N PHE A 132 -11.32 -2.82 19.40
CA PHE A 132 -10.51 -2.95 20.61
C PHE A 132 -10.94 -4.16 21.47
N PHE A 133 -12.24 -4.37 21.63
CA PHE A 133 -12.79 -5.51 22.37
C PHE A 133 -12.39 -6.84 21.74
N GLU A 134 -12.54 -7.00 20.43
CA GLU A 134 -12.12 -8.21 19.69
C GLU A 134 -10.62 -8.49 19.84
N HIS A 135 -9.80 -7.44 19.79
CA HIS A 135 -8.36 -7.54 20.01
C HIS A 135 -8.04 -8.06 21.42
N LEU A 136 -8.67 -7.50 22.46
CA LEU A 136 -8.45 -7.93 23.84
C LEU A 136 -8.85 -9.39 24.06
N GLN A 137 -9.96 -9.83 23.45
CA GLN A 137 -10.38 -11.22 23.49
C GLN A 137 -9.35 -12.15 22.83
N THR A 138 -8.82 -11.75 21.68
CA THR A 138 -7.78 -12.49 20.96
C THR A 138 -6.50 -12.62 21.80
N GLU A 139 -6.03 -11.52 22.41
CA GLU A 139 -4.85 -11.56 23.29
C GLU A 139 -5.08 -12.47 24.50
N LEU A 140 -6.27 -12.42 25.12
CA LEU A 140 -6.58 -13.28 26.28
C LEU A 140 -6.56 -14.77 25.91
N VAL A 141 -7.12 -15.15 24.75
CA VAL A 141 -7.04 -16.52 24.23
C VAL A 141 -5.58 -16.93 24.02
N ALA A 142 -4.78 -16.06 23.41
CA ALA A 142 -3.38 -16.34 23.13
C ALA A 142 -2.51 -16.46 24.41
N PHE A 143 -2.84 -15.73 25.48
CA PHE A 143 -2.20 -15.94 26.79
C PHE A 143 -2.63 -17.26 27.45
N ARG A 144 -3.91 -17.65 27.31
CA ARG A 144 -4.47 -18.89 27.85
C ARG A 144 -3.87 -20.13 27.18
N ASP A 145 -3.77 -20.14 25.85
CA ASP A 145 -3.19 -21.26 25.09
C ASP A 145 -1.64 -21.24 25.07
N GLY A 146 -1.04 -20.11 25.48
CA GLY A 146 0.40 -19.93 25.57
C GLY A 146 1.13 -19.70 24.26
N SER A 147 0.41 -19.44 23.18
CA SER A 147 0.97 -18.90 21.94
C SER A 147 1.54 -17.50 22.16
N ARG A 148 0.92 -16.70 23.03
CA ARG A 148 1.43 -15.38 23.44
C ARG A 148 2.50 -15.53 24.51
N SER A 149 3.72 -15.11 24.18
CA SER A 149 4.88 -15.15 25.09
C SER A 149 5.08 -16.53 25.76
N PRO A 150 5.40 -17.59 25.00
CA PRO A 150 5.44 -18.97 25.53
C PRO A 150 6.33 -19.15 26.77
N GLY A 151 7.45 -18.41 26.83
CA GLY A 151 8.41 -18.45 27.95
C GLY A 151 8.05 -17.56 29.15
N MET A 152 6.86 -16.95 29.19
CA MET A 152 6.44 -16.10 30.30
C MET A 152 6.15 -16.93 31.56
N GLU A 153 6.68 -16.47 32.70
CA GLU A 153 6.41 -17.04 34.03
C GLU A 153 4.91 -17.08 34.35
N SER A 154 4.45 -18.16 35.00
CA SER A 154 3.03 -18.43 35.26
C SER A 154 2.35 -17.33 36.08
N ILE A 155 3.00 -16.82 37.13
CA ILE A 155 2.45 -15.75 37.98
C ILE A 155 2.28 -14.47 37.17
N LYS A 156 3.28 -14.09 36.37
CA LYS A 156 3.20 -12.93 35.49
C LYS A 156 2.09 -13.10 34.45
N ARG A 157 1.97 -14.29 33.86
CA ARG A 157 0.90 -14.59 32.90
C ARG A 157 -0.49 -14.46 33.51
N GLN A 158 -0.70 -15.00 34.71
CA GLN A 158 -1.97 -14.87 35.43
C GLN A 158 -2.33 -13.41 35.69
N LYS A 159 -1.34 -12.57 36.04
CA LYS A 159 -1.54 -11.14 36.21
C LYS A 159 -1.96 -10.45 34.90
N GLU A 160 -1.25 -10.71 33.79
CA GLU A 160 -1.61 -10.14 32.48
C GLU A 160 -3.01 -10.56 32.03
N MET A 161 -3.38 -11.84 32.26
CA MET A 161 -4.72 -12.35 31.97
C MET A 161 -5.80 -11.61 32.79
N ALA A 162 -5.58 -11.40 34.09
CA ALA A 162 -6.53 -10.66 34.93
C ALA A 162 -6.68 -9.18 34.52
N GLU A 163 -5.58 -8.55 34.11
CA GLU A 163 -5.61 -7.18 33.56
C GLU A 163 -6.40 -7.12 32.23
N LEU A 164 -6.23 -8.13 31.36
CA LEU A 164 -7.01 -8.25 30.12
C LEU A 164 -8.49 -8.48 30.39
N GLU A 165 -8.85 -9.37 31.33
CA GLU A 165 -10.24 -9.62 31.72
C GLU A 165 -10.94 -8.34 32.20
N THR A 166 -10.25 -7.54 33.04
CA THR A 166 -10.75 -6.23 33.48
C THR A 166 -10.99 -5.26 32.31
N LYS A 167 -10.04 -5.21 31.35
CA LYS A 167 -10.18 -4.37 30.16
C LYS A 167 -11.32 -4.82 29.25
N ILE A 168 -11.49 -6.14 29.08
CA ILE A 168 -12.59 -6.74 28.30
C ILE A 168 -13.93 -6.36 28.89
N GLU A 169 -14.11 -6.45 30.21
CA GLU A 169 -15.35 -6.04 30.87
C GLU A 169 -15.64 -4.55 30.66
N SER A 170 -14.62 -3.69 30.77
CA SER A 170 -14.76 -2.26 30.53
C SER A 170 -15.14 -1.95 29.09
N ALA A 171 -14.46 -2.57 28.12
CA ALA A 171 -14.73 -2.40 26.70
C ALA A 171 -16.13 -2.90 26.35
N GLN A 172 -16.54 -4.07 26.86
CA GLN A 172 -17.89 -4.60 26.65
C GLN A 172 -19.00 -3.67 27.18
N LYS A 173 -18.79 -3.07 28.36
CA LYS A 173 -19.73 -2.07 28.90
C LYS A 173 -19.83 -0.84 28.01
N SER A 174 -18.70 -0.38 27.45
CA SER A 174 -18.68 0.77 26.54
C SER A 174 -19.40 0.45 25.23
N VAL A 175 -19.12 -0.71 24.61
CA VAL A 175 -19.82 -1.20 23.41
C VAL A 175 -21.32 -1.24 23.64
N LYS A 176 -21.80 -1.89 24.70
CA LYS A 176 -23.26 -1.98 24.99
C LYS A 176 -23.93 -0.62 25.16
N ARG A 177 -23.24 0.33 25.80
CA ARG A 177 -23.74 1.69 25.95
C ARG A 177 -23.85 2.39 24.58
N LEU A 178 -22.81 2.30 23.76
CA LEU A 178 -22.77 2.93 22.44
C LEU A 178 -23.75 2.28 21.47
N GLU A 179 -23.97 0.96 21.53
CA GLU A 179 -25.00 0.27 20.75
C GLU A 179 -26.40 0.83 21.04
N ALA A 180 -26.71 1.11 22.31
CA ALA A 180 -27.99 1.70 22.69
C ALA A 180 -28.16 3.15 22.19
N GLU A 181 -27.07 3.91 22.10
CA GLU A 181 -27.05 5.30 21.61
C GLU A 181 -27.13 5.36 20.08
N VAL A 182 -26.41 4.46 19.39
CA VAL A 182 -26.27 4.45 17.93
C VAL A 182 -27.46 3.78 17.25
N GLY A 183 -28.03 2.71 17.83
CA GLY A 183 -28.97 1.84 17.13
C GLY A 183 -28.26 1.04 16.04
N ASP A 184 -28.84 0.96 14.83
CA ASP A 184 -28.17 0.36 13.69
C ASP A 184 -27.04 1.27 13.18
N PRO A 185 -25.76 0.83 13.22
CA PRO A 185 -24.65 1.59 12.68
C PRO A 185 -24.78 1.86 11.18
N GLU A 186 -25.47 1.02 10.42
CA GLU A 186 -25.62 1.16 8.96
C GLU A 186 -26.68 2.20 8.56
N GLU A 187 -27.48 2.70 9.50
CA GLU A 187 -28.46 3.76 9.28
C GLU A 187 -27.95 5.16 9.67
N VAL A 188 -26.73 5.26 10.21
CA VAL A 188 -26.18 6.54 10.68
C VAL A 188 -25.69 7.36 9.49
N ILE A 189 -26.38 8.47 9.28
CA ILE A 189 -26.11 9.43 8.21
C ILE A 189 -24.88 10.27 8.57
N ASP A 190 -24.02 10.54 7.59
CA ASP A 190 -22.90 11.50 7.74
C ASP A 190 -23.33 12.96 7.48
N GLU A 191 -22.41 13.90 7.67
CA GLU A 191 -22.67 15.34 7.44
C GLU A 191 -23.09 15.67 6.01
N ASN A 192 -22.80 14.78 5.06
CA ASN A 192 -23.08 14.92 3.65
C ASN A 192 -24.32 14.13 3.20
N GLY A 193 -25.05 13.49 4.14
CA GLY A 193 -26.27 12.75 3.86
C GLY A 193 -26.06 11.31 3.39
N TRP A 194 -24.82 10.82 3.41
CA TRP A 194 -24.45 9.48 2.99
C TRP A 194 -24.65 8.46 4.10
N LEU A 195 -25.08 7.26 3.69
CA LEU A 195 -25.06 6.09 4.54
C LEU A 195 -23.70 5.38 4.48
N PRO A 196 -23.31 4.60 5.50
CA PRO A 196 -22.07 3.83 5.48
C PRO A 196 -21.95 2.88 4.29
N SER A 197 -23.05 2.24 3.87
CA SER A 197 -23.09 1.39 2.69
C SER A 197 -22.75 2.14 1.40
N GLU A 198 -23.33 3.32 1.20
CA GLU A 198 -23.07 4.16 0.03
C GLU A 198 -21.63 4.69 0.04
N ARG A 199 -21.10 5.04 1.22
CA ARG A 199 -19.68 5.44 1.35
C ARG A 199 -18.74 4.30 0.98
N ARG A 200 -19.09 3.05 1.29
CA ARG A 200 -18.26 1.89 0.93
C ARG A 200 -18.15 1.69 -0.58
N ASP A 201 -19.19 1.99 -1.36
CA ASP A 201 -19.14 1.94 -2.82
C ASP A 201 -18.11 2.95 -3.38
N ASP A 202 -18.18 4.20 -2.90
CA ASP A 202 -17.24 5.25 -3.30
C ASP A 202 -15.80 4.95 -2.84
N LEU A 203 -15.65 4.45 -1.60
CA LEU A 203 -14.34 4.09 -1.04
C LEU A 203 -13.73 2.88 -1.72
N LEU A 204 -14.53 1.93 -2.22
CA LEU A 204 -14.05 0.83 -3.06
C LEU A 204 -13.46 1.35 -4.36
N LEU A 205 -14.15 2.28 -5.02
CA LEU A 205 -13.66 2.92 -6.24
C LEU A 205 -12.35 3.68 -5.98
N GLN A 206 -12.31 4.47 -4.90
CA GLN A 206 -11.09 5.18 -4.50
C GLN A 206 -9.94 4.21 -4.21
N TYR A 207 -10.18 3.17 -3.42
CA TYR A 207 -9.16 2.17 -3.11
C TYR A 207 -8.61 1.51 -4.37
N LYS A 208 -9.47 1.18 -5.34
CA LYS A 208 -9.05 0.61 -6.62
C LYS A 208 -8.08 1.54 -7.35
N TYR A 209 -8.40 2.83 -7.44
CA TYR A 209 -7.52 3.82 -8.07
C TYR A 209 -6.21 4.00 -7.31
N ASP A 210 -6.27 4.14 -5.99
CA ASP A 210 -5.08 4.31 -5.14
C ASP A 210 -4.16 3.09 -5.23
N ARG A 211 -4.74 1.88 -5.23
CA ARG A 211 -4.01 0.62 -5.43
C ARG A 211 -3.35 0.56 -6.80
N GLU A 212 -4.09 0.87 -7.87
CA GLU A 212 -3.55 0.87 -9.24
C GLU A 212 -2.37 1.84 -9.39
N PHE A 213 -2.53 3.06 -8.86
CA PHE A 213 -1.48 4.06 -8.86
C PHE A 213 -0.26 3.59 -8.06
N ALA A 214 -0.47 3.08 -6.85
CA ALA A 214 0.59 2.58 -5.98
C ALA A 214 1.37 1.43 -6.62
N VAL A 215 0.69 0.45 -7.24
CA VAL A 215 1.34 -0.67 -7.93
C VAL A 215 2.19 -0.17 -9.11
N ARG A 216 1.66 0.75 -9.94
CA ARG A 216 2.41 1.33 -11.06
C ARG A 216 3.66 2.07 -10.59
N ASP A 217 3.50 2.93 -9.60
CA ASP A 217 4.61 3.72 -9.04
C ASP A 217 5.67 2.81 -8.40
N LEU A 218 5.26 1.82 -7.60
CA LEU A 218 6.17 0.86 -6.99
C LEU A 218 6.92 0.02 -8.03
N ARG A 219 6.26 -0.44 -9.11
CA ARG A 219 6.91 -1.18 -10.20
C ARG A 219 7.98 -0.32 -10.90
N LYS A 220 7.69 0.96 -11.15
CA LYS A 220 8.65 1.91 -11.70
C LYS A 220 9.85 2.10 -10.76
N GLN A 221 9.59 2.40 -9.48
CA GLN A 221 10.64 2.57 -8.47
C GLN A 221 11.49 1.32 -8.30
N LEU A 222 10.89 0.14 -8.36
CA LEU A 222 11.60 -1.13 -8.24
C LEU A 222 12.60 -1.30 -9.38
N ALA A 223 12.22 -0.98 -10.63
CA ALA A 223 13.13 -1.03 -11.77
C ALA A 223 14.31 -0.05 -11.61
N GLU A 224 14.04 1.17 -11.14
CA GLU A 224 15.07 2.19 -10.86
C GLU A 224 16.03 1.72 -9.75
N LEU A 225 15.50 1.20 -8.64
CA LEU A 225 16.28 0.68 -7.52
C LEU A 225 17.16 -0.52 -7.95
N GLN A 226 16.63 -1.42 -8.76
CA GLN A 226 17.37 -2.56 -9.30
C GLN A 226 18.51 -2.10 -10.23
N SER A 227 18.26 -1.09 -11.06
CA SER A 227 19.29 -0.48 -11.91
C SER A 227 20.40 0.15 -11.07
N ALA A 228 20.04 0.98 -10.08
CA ALA A 228 20.99 1.59 -9.14
C ALA A 228 21.80 0.54 -8.37
N TYR A 229 21.16 -0.55 -7.94
CA TYR A 229 21.82 -1.65 -7.25
C TYR A 229 22.86 -2.35 -8.14
N LYS A 230 22.58 -2.51 -9.44
CA LYS A 230 23.54 -3.08 -10.41
C LYS A 230 24.71 -2.11 -10.67
N ALA A 231 24.46 -0.81 -10.71
CA ALA A 231 25.47 0.21 -10.96
C ALA A 231 26.38 0.52 -9.76
N SER A 232 25.87 0.41 -8.53
CA SER A 232 26.62 0.76 -7.32
C SER A 232 27.72 -0.25 -7.01
N LYS A 233 28.92 0.27 -6.71
CA LYS A 233 30.09 -0.50 -6.23
C LYS A 233 30.31 -0.36 -4.72
N ASP A 234 29.63 0.58 -4.07
CA ASP A 234 29.77 0.81 -2.63
C ASP A 234 28.97 -0.21 -1.81
N ARG A 235 29.60 -0.82 -0.79
CA ARG A 235 28.98 -1.90 -0.02
C ARG A 235 27.80 -1.40 0.81
N LYS A 236 27.88 -0.20 1.38
CA LYS A 236 26.83 0.37 2.24
C LYS A 236 25.62 0.76 1.40
N GLU A 237 25.85 1.47 0.30
CA GLU A 237 24.82 1.84 -0.66
C GLU A 237 24.09 0.61 -1.22
N ARG A 238 24.82 -0.45 -1.59
CA ARG A 238 24.22 -1.72 -2.02
C ARG A 238 23.35 -2.37 -0.95
N SER A 239 23.75 -2.29 0.32
CA SER A 239 22.95 -2.81 1.44
C SER A 239 21.63 -2.04 1.57
N ASP A 240 21.68 -0.71 1.52
CA ASP A 240 20.50 0.15 1.62
C ASP A 240 19.56 -0.06 0.42
N LEU A 241 20.11 -0.17 -0.79
CA LEU A 241 19.34 -0.46 -2.01
C LEU A 241 18.67 -1.84 -1.94
N ARG A 242 19.34 -2.86 -1.42
CA ARG A 242 18.74 -4.20 -1.22
C ARG A 242 17.54 -4.13 -0.28
N SER A 243 17.65 -3.41 0.83
CA SER A 243 16.53 -3.22 1.76
C SER A 243 15.35 -2.53 1.09
N LYS A 244 15.61 -1.45 0.32
CA LYS A 244 14.56 -0.75 -0.43
C LYS A 244 13.88 -1.63 -1.46
N ILE A 245 14.64 -2.40 -2.24
CA ILE A 245 14.11 -3.38 -3.21
C ILE A 245 13.20 -4.38 -2.49
N SER A 246 13.64 -4.95 -1.37
CA SER A 246 12.84 -5.92 -0.62
C SER A 246 11.55 -5.32 -0.08
N ILE A 247 11.58 -4.08 0.41
CA ILE A 247 10.39 -3.37 0.90
C ILE A 247 9.42 -3.09 -0.25
N SER A 248 9.91 -2.57 -1.37
CA SER A 248 9.06 -2.27 -2.53
C SER A 248 8.43 -3.54 -3.11
N GLN A 249 9.20 -4.63 -3.22
CA GLN A 249 8.68 -5.91 -3.69
C GLN A 249 7.57 -6.43 -2.77
N ARG A 250 7.80 -6.46 -1.45
CA ARG A 250 6.79 -6.89 -0.49
C ARG A 250 5.50 -6.08 -0.61
N LYS A 251 5.62 -4.74 -0.73
CA LYS A 251 4.44 -3.87 -0.90
C LYS A 251 3.67 -4.17 -2.19
N ILE A 252 4.37 -4.46 -3.29
CA ILE A 252 3.72 -4.90 -4.53
C ILE A 252 2.99 -6.21 -4.26
N ASP A 253 3.67 -7.21 -3.70
CA ASP A 253 3.09 -8.52 -3.42
C ASP A 253 1.84 -8.42 -2.52
N ASP A 254 1.91 -7.60 -1.47
CA ASP A 254 0.80 -7.35 -0.54
C ASP A 254 -0.41 -6.69 -1.25
N LEU A 255 -0.18 -5.75 -2.17
CA LEU A 255 -1.25 -5.11 -2.96
C LEU A 255 -1.82 -6.06 -4.01
N LEU A 256 -0.98 -6.90 -4.62
CA LEU A 256 -1.40 -7.90 -5.60
C LEU A 256 -2.18 -9.06 -4.96
N ALA A 257 -1.89 -9.39 -3.71
CA ALA A 257 -2.57 -10.44 -2.95
C ALA A 257 -4.01 -10.07 -2.55
N VAL A 258 -4.41 -8.79 -2.64
CA VAL A 258 -5.78 -8.37 -2.34
C VAL A 258 -6.73 -8.87 -3.45
N PRO A 259 -7.69 -9.76 -3.13
CA PRO A 259 -8.65 -10.26 -4.10
C PRO A 259 -9.59 -9.13 -4.56
N GLU A 260 -10.38 -9.39 -5.61
CA GLU A 260 -11.47 -8.49 -5.97
C GLU A 260 -12.42 -8.33 -4.77
N LEU A 261 -12.75 -7.07 -4.46
CA LEU A 261 -13.54 -6.72 -3.29
C LEU A 261 -14.95 -6.28 -3.69
N ALA A 262 -15.93 -6.72 -2.91
CA ALA A 262 -17.24 -6.10 -2.86
C ALA A 262 -17.24 -4.90 -1.90
N ALA A 263 -18.22 -3.99 -2.05
CA ALA A 263 -18.28 -2.78 -1.25
C ALA A 263 -18.40 -3.09 0.25
N GLU A 264 -19.15 -4.12 0.63
CA GLU A 264 -19.33 -4.55 2.02
C GLU A 264 -18.02 -4.97 2.71
N GLN A 265 -16.98 -5.26 1.93
CA GLN A 265 -15.65 -5.61 2.43
C GLN A 265 -14.76 -4.38 2.68
N MET A 266 -15.25 -3.18 2.39
CA MET A 266 -14.55 -1.92 2.64
C MET A 266 -14.89 -1.35 4.02
N CYS A 267 -13.98 -0.57 4.59
CA CYS A 267 -14.33 0.32 5.67
C CYS A 267 -15.24 1.44 5.16
N SER A 268 -16.24 1.83 5.93
CA SER A 268 -17.12 2.96 5.57
C SER A 268 -16.49 4.34 5.82
N GLU A 269 -15.33 4.39 6.49
CA GLU A 269 -14.70 5.64 6.93
C GLU A 269 -13.40 5.97 6.20
N CYS A 270 -12.80 4.99 5.52
CA CYS A 270 -11.59 5.22 4.74
C CYS A 270 -11.42 4.21 3.60
N ALA A 271 -10.61 4.57 2.61
CA ALA A 271 -10.40 3.79 1.38
C ALA A 271 -9.44 2.61 1.61
N THR A 272 -9.72 1.80 2.63
CA THR A 272 -8.98 0.58 2.93
C THR A 272 -9.95 -0.57 3.21
N PRO A 273 -9.61 -1.80 2.78
CA PRO A 273 -10.41 -2.98 3.08
C PRO A 273 -10.59 -3.20 4.59
N MET A 274 -11.77 -3.67 5.00
CA MET A 274 -12.09 -3.91 6.40
C MET A 274 -11.12 -4.91 7.05
N PHE A 275 -10.72 -5.96 6.34
CA PHE A 275 -9.77 -6.97 6.85
C PHE A 275 -8.38 -6.41 7.19
N LYS A 276 -8.05 -5.20 6.72
CA LYS A 276 -6.80 -4.50 7.03
C LYS A 276 -6.89 -3.64 8.29
N HIS A 277 -8.07 -3.54 8.89
CA HIS A 277 -8.30 -2.82 10.13
C HIS A 277 -8.19 -3.74 11.34
N GLY A 278 -7.50 -3.27 12.36
CA GLY A 278 -7.43 -3.92 13.66
C GLY A 278 -6.67 -3.06 14.66
N TRP A 279 -6.84 -3.33 15.95
CA TRP A 279 -6.27 -2.49 17.00
C TRP A 279 -4.72 -2.47 17.02
N VAL A 280 -4.07 -3.49 16.48
CA VAL A 280 -2.61 -3.66 16.48
C VAL A 280 -2.09 -4.07 15.11
N THR A 281 -0.82 -3.79 14.84
CA THR A 281 -0.10 -4.26 13.63
C THR A 281 0.65 -5.56 13.91
N PRO A 282 1.10 -6.32 12.90
CA PRO A 282 0.38 -7.08 11.85
C PRO A 282 -0.56 -8.18 12.40
N PRO A 283 -1.46 -8.79 11.59
CA PRO A 283 -1.55 -8.71 10.13
C PRO A 283 -2.26 -7.47 9.57
N TYR A 284 -2.81 -6.63 10.45
CA TYR A 284 -3.51 -5.40 10.08
C TYR A 284 -2.55 -4.26 9.71
N ASP A 285 -3.01 -3.36 8.85
CA ASP A 285 -2.32 -2.10 8.55
C ASP A 285 -2.50 -1.08 9.70
N GLY A 286 -3.48 -1.32 10.60
CA GLY A 286 -3.69 -0.62 11.86
C GLY A 286 -5.14 -0.23 12.09
N PRO A 287 -5.45 0.51 13.17
CA PRO A 287 -6.79 1.01 13.43
C PRO A 287 -7.20 2.05 12.38
N CYS A 288 -8.52 2.20 12.15
CA CYS A 288 -9.01 3.17 11.18
C CYS A 288 -8.58 4.59 11.58
N PRO A 289 -7.99 5.40 10.67
CA PRO A 289 -7.61 6.78 10.97
C PRO A 289 -8.78 7.69 11.38
N ALA A 290 -10.01 7.31 11.04
CA ALA A 290 -11.22 8.04 11.40
C ALA A 290 -11.72 7.73 12.81
N TRP A 291 -11.21 6.68 13.47
CA TRP A 291 -11.61 6.34 14.82
C TRP A 291 -11.06 7.35 15.83
N PRO A 292 -11.89 7.90 16.72
CA PRO A 292 -11.56 9.10 17.49
C PRO A 292 -10.42 8.91 18.49
N GLY A 293 -10.38 7.80 19.22
CA GLY A 293 -9.33 7.49 20.18
C GLY A 293 -7.99 7.33 19.47
N TRP A 294 -7.96 6.54 18.39
CA TRP A 294 -6.77 6.35 17.57
C TRP A 294 -6.30 7.64 16.90
N ALA A 295 -7.20 8.42 16.30
CA ALA A 295 -6.88 9.71 15.69
C ALA A 295 -6.22 10.65 16.71
N LYS A 296 -6.74 10.72 17.93
CA LYS A 296 -6.17 11.50 19.04
C LYS A 296 -4.79 10.98 19.44
N GLN A 297 -4.59 9.67 19.49
CA GLN A 297 -3.29 9.07 19.78
C GLN A 297 -2.26 9.41 18.71
N ILE A 298 -2.62 9.30 17.43
CA ILE A 298 -1.75 9.68 16.31
C ILE A 298 -1.42 11.18 16.34
N GLN A 299 -2.39 12.05 16.62
CA GLN A 299 -2.14 13.49 16.78
C GLN A 299 -1.14 13.76 17.91
N ARG A 300 -1.30 13.12 19.07
CA ARG A 300 -0.37 13.26 20.19
C ARG A 300 1.04 12.77 19.83
N ALA A 301 1.15 11.64 19.13
CA ALA A 301 2.44 11.12 18.67
C ALA A 301 3.13 12.08 17.69
N ARG A 302 2.37 12.63 16.73
CA ARG A 302 2.87 13.65 15.80
C ARG A 302 3.36 14.89 16.54
N GLU A 303 2.64 15.33 17.56
CA GLU A 303 3.04 16.48 18.37
C GLU A 303 4.37 16.24 19.10
N ILE A 304 4.51 15.09 19.76
CA ILE A 304 5.76 14.71 20.44
C ILE A 304 6.93 14.70 19.46
N LEU A 305 6.75 14.11 18.27
CA LEU A 305 7.79 14.08 17.24
C LEU A 305 8.13 15.47 16.70
N ARG A 306 7.13 16.33 16.51
CA ARG A 306 7.32 17.72 16.11
C ARG A 306 8.13 18.49 17.16
N THR A 307 7.74 18.42 18.42
CA THR A 307 8.45 19.06 19.53
C THR A 307 9.88 18.54 19.63
N ALA A 308 10.10 17.22 19.50
CA ALA A 308 11.44 16.63 19.51
C ALA A 308 12.28 17.09 18.32
N ALA A 309 11.70 17.20 17.13
CA ALA A 309 12.39 17.71 15.94
C ALA A 309 12.76 19.21 16.10
N GLU A 310 11.89 20.01 16.70
CA GLU A 310 12.16 21.42 17.01
C GLU A 310 13.24 21.58 18.09
N ALA A 311 13.21 20.77 19.15
CA ALA A 311 14.26 20.73 20.16
C ALA A 311 15.62 20.35 19.53
N ASN A 312 15.65 19.30 18.70
CA ASN A 312 16.85 18.90 17.97
C ASN A 312 17.36 19.98 16.99
N LYS A 313 16.48 20.80 16.41
CA LYS A 313 16.88 21.95 15.60
C LYS A 313 17.50 23.06 16.44
N ARG A 314 16.99 23.30 17.66
CA ARG A 314 17.54 24.29 18.60
C ARG A 314 18.89 23.86 19.19
N ASP A 315 19.07 22.56 19.43
CA ASP A 315 20.31 21.98 19.99
C ASP A 315 21.42 21.80 18.94
N LYS A 316 21.09 21.86 17.64
CA LYS A 316 22.08 22.03 16.58
C LYS A 316 22.63 23.46 16.61
N LYS A 317 23.53 23.74 17.54
CA LYS A 317 24.46 24.86 17.38
C LYS A 317 25.12 24.72 16.00
N PRO A 318 25.26 25.82 15.23
CA PRO A 318 26.05 25.79 14.00
C PRO A 318 27.42 25.17 14.34
N PRO A 319 27.94 24.25 13.51
CA PRO A 319 29.23 23.64 13.78
C PRO A 319 30.22 24.78 13.98
N VAL A 320 30.73 24.93 15.21
CA VAL A 320 31.82 25.86 15.48
C VAL A 320 32.91 25.44 14.49
N PRO A 321 33.36 26.34 13.59
CA PRO A 321 34.40 25.98 12.65
C PRO A 321 35.54 25.38 13.47
N PRO A 322 36.02 24.17 13.13
CA PRO A 322 37.09 23.55 13.89
C PRO A 322 38.23 24.56 13.97
N PRO A 323 38.86 24.74 15.14
CA PRO A 323 40.00 25.65 15.24
C PRO A 323 40.97 25.31 14.10
N PRO A 324 41.49 26.33 13.38
CA PRO A 324 42.36 26.08 12.23
C PRO A 324 43.46 25.12 12.68
N LYS A 325 43.59 24.00 11.98
CA LYS A 325 44.63 23.03 12.29
C LYS A 325 45.96 23.78 12.24
N PRO A 326 46.82 23.66 13.25
CA PRO A 326 48.13 24.28 13.19
C PRO A 326 48.83 23.78 11.91
N GLU A 327 49.33 24.71 11.11
CA GLU A 327 50.11 24.41 9.91
C GLU A 327 51.59 24.32 10.29
N PRO A 328 52.37 23.44 9.64
CA PRO A 328 53.81 23.39 9.87
C PRO A 328 54.47 24.69 9.41
N LEU A 329 55.45 25.18 10.17
CA LEU A 329 56.24 26.38 9.85
C LEU A 329 57.07 26.17 8.58
N ALA A 330 57.51 24.93 8.34
CA ALA A 330 58.22 24.56 7.13
C ALA A 330 58.03 23.07 6.81
N ILE A 331 58.06 22.72 5.52
CA ILE A 331 57.98 21.34 5.03
C ILE A 331 59.18 21.07 4.13
N ILE A 332 59.97 20.06 4.46
CA ILE A 332 61.02 19.53 3.59
C ILE A 332 60.42 18.33 2.82
N PRO A 333 60.42 18.37 1.48
CA PRO A 333 59.87 17.28 0.67
C PRO A 333 60.65 15.98 0.87
N SER A 334 59.96 14.86 0.74
CA SER A 334 60.57 13.52 0.74
C SER A 334 61.41 13.30 -0.53
N GLY A 335 62.51 12.57 -0.41
CA GLY A 335 63.35 12.15 -1.56
C GLY A 335 64.71 12.85 -1.67
N LEU A 336 65.05 13.75 -0.74
CA LEU A 336 66.38 14.34 -0.66
C LEU A 336 67.38 13.38 0.03
N PRO A 337 68.67 13.38 -0.36
CA PRO A 337 69.72 12.68 0.37
C PRO A 337 69.79 13.15 1.83
N ILE A 338 70.17 12.24 2.75
CA ILE A 338 70.21 12.53 4.20
C ILE A 338 71.06 13.77 4.52
N ALA A 339 72.19 13.94 3.83
CA ALA A 339 73.07 15.11 4.01
C ALA A 339 72.35 16.44 3.70
N GLU A 340 71.53 16.48 2.65
CA GLU A 340 70.74 17.66 2.28
C GLU A 340 69.58 17.91 3.24
N ILE A 341 68.96 16.84 3.75
CA ILE A 341 67.93 16.94 4.79
C ILE A 341 68.54 17.54 6.07
N THR A 342 69.71 17.06 6.51
CA THR A 342 70.37 17.59 7.70
C THR A 342 70.81 19.05 7.54
N ALA A 343 71.30 19.43 6.36
CA ALA A 343 71.68 20.83 6.08
C ALA A 343 70.46 21.76 6.14
N ARG A 344 69.36 21.38 5.48
CA ARG A 344 68.10 22.16 5.49
C ARG A 344 67.45 22.21 6.87
N LEU A 345 67.49 21.12 7.64
CA LEU A 345 67.01 21.12 9.02
C LEU A 345 67.84 22.06 9.90
N THR A 346 69.17 22.07 9.74
CA THR A 346 70.06 22.96 10.49
C THR A 346 69.80 24.43 10.18
N GLU A 347 69.52 24.76 8.91
CA GLU A 347 69.16 26.12 8.50
C GLU A 347 67.80 26.56 9.03
N LEU A 348 66.78 25.69 8.93
CA LEU A 348 65.44 25.96 9.44
C LEU A 348 65.41 26.04 10.97
N GLN A 349 66.26 25.29 11.66
CA GLN A 349 66.38 25.33 13.12
C GLN A 349 67.10 26.59 13.62
N LYS A 350 67.91 27.26 12.79
CA LYS A 350 68.41 28.62 13.09
C LYS A 350 67.31 29.68 12.96
N GLN A 351 66.40 29.50 12.00
CA GLN A 351 65.28 30.42 11.77
C GLN A 351 64.14 30.22 12.79
N PHE A 352 63.93 28.99 13.24
CA PHE A 352 62.91 28.60 14.22
C PHE A 352 63.54 27.77 15.35
N PRO A 353 64.24 28.41 16.31
CA PRO A 353 65.01 27.71 17.34
C PRO A 353 64.16 26.82 18.26
N ASP A 354 62.90 27.19 18.47
CA ASP A 354 61.96 26.49 19.35
C ASP A 354 61.05 25.51 18.59
N ALA A 355 61.29 25.25 17.30
CA ALA A 355 60.42 24.36 16.52
C ALA A 355 60.74 22.87 16.73
N GLU A 356 59.70 22.05 16.81
CA GLU A 356 59.81 20.59 16.86
C GLU A 356 59.81 20.00 15.45
N VAL A 357 60.79 19.16 15.15
CA VAL A 357 60.84 18.40 13.90
C VAL A 357 59.98 17.14 14.04
N ARG A 358 59.02 16.96 13.13
CA ARG A 358 58.14 15.78 13.07
C ARG A 358 58.15 15.16 11.69
N ARG A 359 57.87 13.86 11.62
CA ARG A 359 57.69 13.14 10.35
C ARG A 359 56.22 13.23 9.93
N GLY A 360 55.98 13.92 8.83
CA GLY A 360 54.66 14.15 8.25
C GLY A 360 54.16 13.03 7.35
N ARG A 361 52.98 13.24 6.74
CA ARG A 361 52.44 12.33 5.72
C ARG A 361 53.39 12.24 4.52
N ALA A 362 53.51 11.06 3.93
CA ALA A 362 54.40 10.77 2.80
C ALA A 362 55.90 10.99 3.09
N ASN A 363 56.37 10.73 4.32
CA ASN A 363 57.79 10.80 4.71
C ASN A 363 58.43 12.19 4.55
N ARG A 364 57.63 13.24 4.64
CA ARG A 364 58.12 14.62 4.67
C ARG A 364 58.62 14.95 6.07
N TRP A 365 59.62 15.82 6.16
CA TRP A 365 60.05 16.37 7.44
C TRP A 365 59.37 17.72 7.63
N GLU A 366 58.61 17.87 8.71
CA GLU A 366 57.80 19.05 9.00
C GLU A 366 58.31 19.72 10.28
N LEU A 367 58.50 21.03 10.26
CA LEU A 367 58.77 21.81 11.47
C LEU A 367 57.46 22.35 12.04
N TRP A 368 57.24 22.11 13.32
CA TRP A 368 56.05 22.52 14.05
C TRP A 368 56.43 23.55 15.12
N PRO A 369 55.58 24.54 15.42
CA PRO A 369 55.82 25.41 16.57
C PRO A 369 55.85 24.56 17.85
N ALA A 370 56.71 24.92 18.82
CA ALA A 370 56.71 24.31 20.15
C ALA A 370 55.28 24.24 20.69
N LYS A 371 54.89 23.08 21.24
CA LYS A 371 53.64 22.98 22.00
C LYS A 371 53.77 23.90 23.21
N ARG A 372 52.92 24.93 23.29
CA ARG A 372 52.67 25.63 24.56
C ARG A 372 51.85 24.76 25.48
#